data_AF-A0A3D4ZW46-F1
#
_entry.id   AF-A0A3D4ZW46-F1
#
_cell.length_a   1.000
_cell.length_b   1.000
_cell.length_c   1.000
_cell.angle_alpha   90.00
_cell.angle_beta   90.00
_cell.angle_gamma   90.00
#
_symmetry.space_group_name_H-M   'P 1'
#
loop_
_entity.id
_entity.type
_entity.pdbx_description
1 polymer ?
#
loop_
_entity_poly.entity_id
_entity_poly.type
_entity_poly.pdbx_seq_one_letter_code
_entity_poly.pdbx_strand_id
1 'polypeptide(L)'
;MVDRSPQQGGRGRCLAYDPGAVCAYVEAANPNVYPQCEMYHRSLAMVHASPTRSYFIDIFRVKGGTQHDWLVHGTHADFSSDLPLSAVRTEGTLAGPEVKYGHYHDDEKLGAAPYGSVNYFGYRGSSFQFLYNVQEAPLQSGACARWDIITSGKRAAPLVKANDGAYLKAYMLGESEQVYVCGGKPQQNQAGTPESVRFVVRRRTGEDLSSTFVSVFEPGAGAELVSGVEALPTGSDDALAVKVTLTSGEVDYYFNAPEPVEIEVDGIRFSGRVGYVTIDGSGQVTRAYIHDATAIQKGGWELRADPSGRTTIATCDYSANSVTLTEPVLATRHARGSTVAIDLGGYGASFEVRDTEGNSMLLFGDQDPLCSRAVIDQVVPAERKLLTGTTLYFVQPGMHVLNERLEPVARVESTSSGAVVLDRPLAADALPDADADGVVRAYFAEYGPGDIVTVPSSLRYEKR
;
A
#
# COMPACT_ATOMS: atom_id res chain seq x y z
N MET A 1 8.21 7.62 6.42
CA MET A 1 9.57 8.08 6.10
C MET A 1 10.55 7.32 6.96
N VAL A 2 11.73 6.99 6.44
CA VAL A 2 12.80 6.31 7.19
C VAL A 2 14.05 7.18 7.19
N ASP A 3 14.70 7.29 8.35
CA ASP A 3 15.96 8.02 8.55
C ASP A 3 15.99 9.42 7.94
N ARG A 4 14.87 10.15 8.05
CA ARG A 4 14.76 11.54 7.60
C ARG A 4 15.06 11.71 6.10
N SER A 5 14.80 10.67 5.29
CA SER A 5 15.09 10.66 3.85
C SER A 5 13.86 10.29 3.01
N PRO A 6 13.71 10.85 1.79
CA PRO A 6 12.64 10.46 0.89
C PRO A 6 12.87 9.03 0.38
N GLN A 7 11.81 8.40 -0.11
CA GLN A 7 11.91 7.14 -0.83
C GLN A 7 12.83 7.29 -2.05
N GLN A 8 13.65 6.27 -2.32
CA GLN A 8 14.37 6.15 -3.57
C GLN A 8 13.43 5.73 -4.72
N GLY A 9 13.93 5.73 -5.95
CA GLY A 9 13.15 5.26 -7.10
C GLY A 9 12.90 3.76 -7.00
N GLY A 10 11.63 3.34 -7.10
CA GLY A 10 11.24 1.94 -7.14
C GLY A 10 9.72 1.81 -7.28
N ARG A 11 9.25 0.75 -7.93
CA ARG A 11 7.80 0.47 -8.01
C ARG A 11 7.38 -0.45 -6.87
N GLY A 12 6.29 -0.09 -6.20
CA GLY A 12 5.69 -0.96 -5.20
C GLY A 12 5.09 -2.20 -5.85
N ARG A 13 5.07 -3.30 -5.10
CA ARG A 13 4.41 -4.56 -5.44
C ARG A 13 3.07 -4.63 -4.74
N CYS A 14 1.98 -4.86 -5.48
CA CYS A 14 0.72 -5.27 -4.87
C CYS A 14 0.84 -6.75 -4.46
N LEU A 15 0.63 -7.03 -3.17
CA LEU A 15 0.69 -8.38 -2.60
C LEU A 15 -0.71 -9.00 -2.48
N ALA A 16 -1.72 -8.16 -2.26
CA ALA A 16 -3.12 -8.56 -2.21
C ALA A 16 -4.00 -7.39 -2.67
N TYR A 17 -5.06 -7.72 -3.40
CA TYR A 17 -6.15 -6.80 -3.71
C TYR A 17 -7.46 -7.58 -3.72
N ASP A 18 -8.42 -7.14 -2.92
CA ASP A 18 -9.68 -7.82 -2.76
C ASP A 18 -10.83 -6.81 -2.51
N PRO A 19 -11.58 -6.39 -3.55
CA PRO A 19 -12.56 -5.30 -3.47
C PRO A 19 -13.93 -5.74 -2.90
N GLY A 20 -13.91 -6.59 -1.88
CA GLY A 20 -15.10 -7.23 -1.34
C GLY A 20 -16.14 -6.34 -0.67
N ALA A 21 -17.41 -6.75 -0.76
CA ALA A 21 -18.55 -5.98 -0.24
C ALA A 21 -18.69 -5.92 1.29
N VAL A 22 -18.14 -6.88 2.04
CA VAL A 22 -18.12 -6.86 3.52
C VAL A 22 -16.87 -6.14 4.04
N CYS A 23 -15.74 -6.48 3.45
CA CYS A 23 -14.44 -5.90 3.69
C CYS A 23 -13.67 -5.91 2.38
N ALA A 24 -13.14 -4.75 2.01
CA ALA A 24 -12.17 -4.63 0.94
C ALA A 24 -10.77 -4.54 1.53
N TYR A 25 -9.81 -5.22 0.91
CA TYR A 25 -8.44 -5.34 1.41
C TYR A 25 -7.43 -5.03 0.31
N VAL A 26 -6.37 -4.31 0.67
CA VAL A 26 -5.20 -4.14 -0.19
C VAL A 26 -3.93 -4.23 0.64
N GLU A 27 -2.93 -4.88 0.10
CA GLU A 27 -1.59 -4.96 0.66
C GLU A 27 -0.56 -4.64 -0.41
N ALA A 28 0.43 -3.81 -0.05
CA ALA A 28 1.54 -3.50 -0.93
C ALA A 28 2.87 -3.44 -0.17
N ALA A 29 3.93 -3.78 -0.87
CA ALA A 29 5.29 -3.79 -0.36
C ALA A 29 6.25 -3.07 -1.30
N ASN A 30 7.25 -2.40 -0.73
CA ASN A 30 8.35 -1.84 -1.51
C ASN A 30 9.65 -1.81 -0.67
N PRO A 31 10.29 -2.96 -0.42
CA PRO A 31 11.49 -3.00 0.43
C PRO A 31 12.65 -2.20 -0.18
N ASN A 32 12.67 -2.00 -1.50
CA ASN A 32 13.80 -1.38 -2.19
C ASN A 32 13.80 0.16 -2.16
N VAL A 33 12.74 0.83 -1.68
CA VAL A 33 12.73 2.31 -1.60
C VAL A 33 13.62 2.85 -0.47
N TYR A 34 14.02 2.01 0.47
CA TYR A 34 14.93 2.32 1.54
C TYR A 34 15.94 1.18 1.67
N PRO A 35 17.17 1.30 1.11
CA PRO A 35 18.15 0.21 1.09
C PRO A 35 18.56 -0.32 2.47
N GLN A 36 18.36 0.48 3.52
CA GLN A 36 18.61 0.10 4.90
C GLN A 36 17.42 -0.64 5.57
N CYS A 37 16.32 -0.86 4.85
CA CYS A 37 15.14 -1.55 5.34
C CYS A 37 15.01 -2.95 4.74
N GLU A 38 14.67 -3.91 5.59
CA GLU A 38 14.29 -5.27 5.17
C GLU A 38 12.79 -5.35 4.83
N MET A 39 11.98 -4.49 5.45
CA MET A 39 10.53 -4.44 5.27
C MET A 39 10.05 -3.00 5.14
N TYR A 40 9.18 -2.76 4.17
CA TYR A 40 8.43 -1.52 3.99
C TYR A 40 7.06 -1.85 3.38
N HIS A 41 6.12 -2.26 4.23
CA HIS A 41 4.86 -2.89 3.84
C HIS A 41 3.68 -2.12 4.42
N ARG A 42 2.61 -1.96 3.65
CA ARG A 42 1.38 -1.31 4.11
C ARG A 42 0.17 -2.09 3.66
N SER A 43 -0.75 -2.32 4.58
CA SER A 43 -2.05 -2.92 4.29
C SER A 43 -3.18 -2.01 4.76
N LEU A 44 -4.25 -1.96 3.98
CA LEU A 44 -5.47 -1.22 4.29
C LEU A 44 -6.67 -2.17 4.18
N ALA A 45 -7.51 -2.18 5.21
CA ALA A 45 -8.81 -2.82 5.17
C ALA A 45 -9.91 -1.75 5.25
N MET A 46 -10.83 -1.72 4.30
CA MET A 46 -12.04 -0.91 4.34
C MET A 46 -13.19 -1.80 4.77
N VAL A 47 -13.71 -1.55 5.97
CA VAL A 47 -14.83 -2.32 6.54
C VAL A 47 -16.14 -1.61 6.21
N HIS A 48 -17.03 -2.30 5.52
CA HIS A 48 -18.35 -1.78 5.17
C HIS A 48 -19.33 -1.99 6.34
N ALA A 49 -19.28 -1.07 7.30
CA ALA A 49 -20.18 -1.11 8.46
C ALA A 49 -21.66 -0.97 8.08
N SER A 50 -21.96 -0.23 7.00
CA SER A 50 -23.28 -0.17 6.35
C SER A 50 -23.14 0.15 4.86
N PRO A 51 -24.23 0.15 4.06
CA PRO A 51 -24.17 0.50 2.64
C PRO A 51 -23.64 1.91 2.33
N THR A 52 -23.63 2.81 3.32
CA THR A 52 -23.24 4.22 3.17
C THR A 52 -22.10 4.64 4.09
N ARG A 53 -21.65 3.75 4.99
CA ARG A 53 -20.63 4.08 5.99
C ARG A 53 -19.57 3.00 6.04
N SER A 54 -18.32 3.44 6.11
CA SER A 54 -17.17 2.55 6.22
C SER A 54 -16.11 3.21 7.08
N TYR A 55 -15.28 2.39 7.70
CA TYR A 55 -14.06 2.83 8.36
C TYR A 55 -12.89 2.03 7.78
N PHE A 56 -11.67 2.52 8.01
CA PHE A 56 -10.47 1.94 7.44
C PHE A 56 -9.51 1.56 8.55
N ILE A 57 -8.86 0.41 8.43
CA ILE A 57 -7.76 -0.01 9.28
C ILE A 57 -6.49 0.09 8.44
N ASP A 58 -5.59 0.98 8.81
CA ASP A 58 -4.28 1.19 8.21
C ASP A 58 -3.21 0.54 9.07
N ILE A 59 -2.43 -0.35 8.47
CA ILE A 59 -1.30 -1.01 9.13
C ILE A 59 -0.06 -0.80 8.27
N PHE A 60 0.92 -0.09 8.84
CA PHE A 60 2.20 0.17 8.20
C PHE A 60 3.33 -0.48 8.99
N ARG A 61 3.98 -1.48 8.39
CA ARG A 61 5.11 -2.22 8.95
C ARG A 61 6.41 -1.79 8.27
N VAL A 62 7.43 -1.51 9.08
CA VAL A 62 8.76 -1.15 8.60
C VAL A 62 9.82 -1.73 9.54
N LYS A 63 10.86 -2.32 8.94
CA LYS A 63 11.98 -2.96 9.66
C LYS A 63 13.32 -2.50 9.10
N GLY A 64 14.25 -2.12 9.97
CA GLY A 64 15.56 -1.56 9.67
C GLY A 64 15.64 -0.07 10.00
N GLY A 65 16.78 0.57 9.74
CA GLY A 65 16.98 1.99 10.02
C GLY A 65 16.93 2.37 11.51
N THR A 66 16.94 3.68 11.75
CA THR A 66 17.08 4.29 13.09
C THR A 66 15.95 5.25 13.47
N GLN A 67 15.20 5.73 12.47
CA GLN A 67 14.01 6.55 12.69
C GLN A 67 12.90 6.17 11.71
N HIS A 68 11.70 5.98 12.24
CA HIS A 68 10.49 5.77 11.47
C HIS A 68 9.47 6.87 11.75
N ASP A 69 8.98 7.51 10.68
CA ASP A 69 7.89 8.46 10.76
C ASP A 69 6.69 7.96 9.92
N TRP A 70 5.54 7.82 10.56
CA TRP A 70 4.25 7.74 9.90
C TRP A 70 3.59 9.11 9.94
N LEU A 71 3.04 9.58 8.81
CA LEU A 71 2.48 10.92 8.69
C LEU A 71 1.10 10.86 8.03
N VAL A 72 0.19 11.68 8.53
CA VAL A 72 -1.09 11.98 7.88
C VAL A 72 -1.35 13.48 7.98
N HIS A 73 -2.04 14.05 7.01
CA HIS A 73 -2.56 15.40 7.11
C HIS A 73 -4.02 15.43 6.67
N GLY A 74 -4.79 16.31 7.30
CA GLY A 74 -6.13 16.62 6.83
C GLY A 74 -6.12 17.59 5.66
N THR A 75 -7.30 18.13 5.39
CA THR A 75 -7.52 19.29 4.52
C THR A 75 -7.68 20.55 5.36
N HIS A 76 -8.28 21.61 4.80
CA HIS A 76 -8.74 22.78 5.55
C HIS A 76 -9.82 22.40 6.57
N ALA A 77 -9.43 22.31 7.83
CA ALA A 77 -10.26 21.76 8.89
C ALA A 77 -9.94 22.39 10.25
N ASP A 78 -10.93 22.41 11.13
CA ASP A 78 -10.71 22.56 12.56
C ASP A 78 -10.11 21.26 13.11
N PHE A 79 -9.03 21.36 13.88
CA PHE A 79 -8.30 20.21 14.40
C PHE A 79 -8.50 20.06 15.89
N SER A 80 -8.71 18.83 16.35
CA SER A 80 -8.75 18.47 17.75
C SER A 80 -8.08 17.12 18.00
N SER A 81 -7.61 16.92 19.23
CA SER A 81 -7.02 15.66 19.69
C SER A 81 -7.19 15.55 21.21
N ASP A 82 -7.29 14.33 21.71
CA ASP A 82 -7.30 13.99 23.14
C ASP A 82 -5.90 13.76 23.71
N LEU A 83 -4.87 13.82 22.88
CA LEU A 83 -3.48 13.78 23.33
C LEU A 83 -3.18 14.98 24.24
N PRO A 84 -2.36 14.80 25.28
CA PRO A 84 -1.90 15.87 26.16
C PRO A 84 -0.79 16.67 25.46
N LEU A 85 -1.15 17.29 24.33
CA LEU A 85 -0.22 18.04 23.49
C LEU A 85 0.41 19.18 24.29
N SER A 86 1.73 19.34 24.11
CA SER A 86 2.45 20.49 24.63
C SER A 86 1.89 21.82 24.10
N ALA A 87 2.27 22.91 24.75
CA ALA A 87 2.01 24.25 24.22
C ALA A 87 2.63 24.38 22.82
N VAL A 88 1.94 25.10 21.93
CA VAL A 88 2.41 25.31 20.55
C VAL A 88 3.78 25.99 20.57
N ARG A 89 4.78 25.32 20.02
CA ARG A 89 6.09 25.92 19.72
C ARG A 89 6.03 26.63 18.37
N THR A 90 5.98 27.96 18.42
CA THR A 90 5.97 28.82 17.22
C THR A 90 7.36 29.08 16.65
N GLU A 91 8.41 28.85 17.43
CA GLU A 91 9.81 28.96 17.00
C GLU A 91 10.30 27.66 16.35
N GLY A 92 11.07 27.81 15.28
CA GLY A 92 11.59 26.68 14.52
C GLY A 92 10.53 25.84 13.81
N THR A 93 10.88 24.58 13.56
CA THR A 93 10.09 23.62 12.78
C THR A 93 10.20 22.22 13.37
N LEU A 94 9.57 21.21 12.76
CA LEU A 94 9.74 19.80 13.17
C LEU A 94 11.19 19.32 13.02
N ALA A 95 11.98 19.95 12.14
CA ALA A 95 13.41 19.68 11.99
C ALA A 95 14.23 20.13 13.21
N GLY A 96 13.68 21.02 14.05
CA GLY A 96 14.33 21.48 15.28
C GLY A 96 13.90 22.90 15.65
N PRO A 97 14.06 23.31 16.93
CA PRO A 97 13.71 24.64 17.40
C PRO A 97 14.52 25.76 16.73
N GLU A 98 15.76 25.46 16.30
CA GLU A 98 16.63 26.43 15.63
C GLU A 98 16.46 26.44 14.09
N VAL A 99 15.74 25.46 13.54
CA VAL A 99 15.57 25.32 12.08
C VAL A 99 14.41 26.18 11.62
N LYS A 100 14.73 27.33 11.01
CA LYS A 100 13.76 28.25 10.41
C LYS A 100 12.95 27.58 9.30
N TYR A 101 11.70 28.02 9.15
CA TYR A 101 10.82 27.54 8.09
C TYR A 101 11.49 27.64 6.71
N GLY A 102 11.47 26.53 5.96
CA GLY A 102 12.01 26.46 4.60
C GLY A 102 13.54 26.50 4.48
N HIS A 103 14.29 26.56 5.59
CA HIS A 103 15.75 26.47 5.57
C HIS A 103 16.20 25.01 5.44
N TYR A 104 17.00 24.73 4.41
CA TYR A 104 17.53 23.39 4.12
C TYR A 104 18.71 23.05 5.04
N HIS A 105 18.41 22.70 6.29
CA HIS A 105 19.38 22.35 7.34
C HIS A 105 20.18 21.06 7.08
N ASP A 106 19.68 20.20 6.20
CA ASP A 106 20.20 18.87 5.87
C ASP A 106 20.74 18.78 4.43
N ASP A 107 20.99 19.92 3.79
CA ASP A 107 21.64 20.04 2.48
C ASP A 107 22.51 21.31 2.44
N GLU A 108 23.83 21.15 2.42
CA GLU A 108 24.79 22.27 2.51
C GLU A 108 24.61 23.29 1.37
N LYS A 109 24.40 22.80 0.13
CA LYS A 109 24.30 23.64 -1.06
C LYS A 109 23.01 24.44 -1.05
N LEU A 110 21.88 23.80 -0.74
CA LEU A 110 20.58 24.47 -0.67
C LEU A 110 20.47 25.34 0.58
N GLY A 111 21.11 24.96 1.69
CA GLY A 111 21.12 25.71 2.95
C GLY A 111 21.89 27.03 2.84
N ALA A 112 22.93 27.09 2.01
CA ALA A 112 23.67 28.32 1.73
C ALA A 112 22.94 29.28 0.77
N ALA A 113 21.94 28.80 0.03
CA ALA A 113 21.20 29.60 -0.94
C ALA A 113 20.08 30.43 -0.27
N PRO A 114 19.79 31.65 -0.76
CA PRO A 114 18.60 32.38 -0.32
C PRO A 114 17.31 31.57 -0.52
N TYR A 115 16.39 31.62 0.44
CA TYR A 115 15.12 30.90 0.35
C TYR A 115 14.36 31.27 -0.93
N GLY A 116 13.87 30.26 -1.66
CA GLY A 116 13.12 30.42 -2.91
C GLY A 116 13.98 30.77 -4.14
N SER A 117 15.31 30.85 -4.02
CA SER A 117 16.19 31.20 -5.15
C SER A 117 16.73 30.01 -5.95
N VAL A 118 16.57 28.78 -5.44
CA VAL A 118 17.13 27.55 -6.02
C VAL A 118 16.04 26.50 -6.24
N ASN A 119 16.16 25.77 -7.35
CA ASN A 119 15.31 24.62 -7.62
C ASN A 119 15.64 23.49 -6.62
N TYR A 120 14.62 23.01 -5.91
CA TYR A 120 14.73 21.95 -4.91
C TYR A 120 14.39 20.55 -5.45
N PHE A 121 14.20 20.38 -6.77
CA PHE A 121 13.92 19.07 -7.39
C PHE A 121 14.96 17.98 -7.02
N GLY A 122 16.22 18.38 -6.85
CA GLY A 122 17.31 17.49 -6.44
C GLY A 122 17.43 17.25 -4.94
N TYR A 123 16.64 17.93 -4.10
CA TYR A 123 16.71 17.81 -2.65
C TYR A 123 16.34 16.40 -2.19
N ARG A 124 17.12 15.85 -1.25
CA ARG A 124 16.94 14.50 -0.71
C ARG A 124 16.91 14.45 0.83
N GLY A 125 16.67 15.59 1.48
CA GLY A 125 16.48 15.66 2.93
C GLY A 125 15.04 15.44 3.37
N SER A 126 14.80 15.70 4.64
CA SER A 126 13.59 15.31 5.38
C SER A 126 12.33 16.10 5.04
N SER A 127 12.48 17.33 4.55
CA SER A 127 11.37 18.29 4.40
C SER A 127 10.67 18.70 5.73
N PHE A 128 11.19 18.29 6.89
CA PHE A 128 10.62 18.65 8.19
C PHE A 128 10.71 20.15 8.52
N GLN A 129 11.56 20.90 7.81
CA GLN A 129 11.62 22.36 7.84
C GLN A 129 10.36 23.05 7.30
N PHE A 130 9.42 22.31 6.69
CA PHE A 130 8.14 22.85 6.22
C PHE A 130 6.98 22.60 7.19
N LEU A 131 7.25 21.95 8.34
CA LEU A 131 6.27 21.68 9.39
C LEU A 131 6.57 22.59 10.59
N TYR A 132 5.65 23.49 10.93
CA TYR A 132 5.81 24.55 11.93
C TYR A 132 4.68 24.51 12.97
N ASN A 133 4.70 25.40 13.97
CA ASN A 133 3.73 25.41 15.08
C ASN A 133 3.62 24.01 15.73
N VAL A 134 4.78 23.50 16.17
CA VAL A 134 4.93 22.12 16.62
C VAL A 134 4.35 21.97 18.02
N GLN A 135 3.47 21.00 18.19
CA GLN A 135 3.08 20.44 19.47
C GLN A 135 3.52 18.99 19.52
N GLU A 136 3.76 18.47 20.71
CA GLU A 136 4.20 17.09 20.88
C GLU A 136 3.60 16.44 22.12
N ALA A 137 3.42 15.12 22.06
CA ALA A 137 3.01 14.29 23.18
C ALA A 137 3.51 12.85 22.97
N PRO A 138 3.81 12.09 24.02
CA PRO A 138 3.91 10.64 23.89
C PRO A 138 2.55 10.07 23.45
N LEU A 139 2.56 9.04 22.60
CA LEU A 139 1.36 8.29 22.28
C LEU A 139 0.82 7.60 23.53
N GLN A 140 -0.49 7.64 23.73
CA GLN A 140 -1.19 6.96 24.82
C GLN A 140 -2.38 6.17 24.28
N SER A 141 -2.86 5.21 25.07
CA SER A 141 -4.06 4.44 24.73
C SER A 141 -5.27 5.36 24.52
N GLY A 142 -6.10 5.02 23.53
CA GLY A 142 -7.28 5.80 23.15
C GLY A 142 -7.00 7.03 22.28
N ALA A 143 -5.73 7.37 22.01
CA ALA A 143 -5.38 8.59 21.29
C ALA A 143 -6.10 8.72 19.95
N CYS A 144 -6.71 9.89 19.74
CA CYS A 144 -7.38 10.26 18.52
C CYS A 144 -6.98 11.64 18.02
N ALA A 145 -7.00 11.80 16.69
CA ALA A 145 -6.90 13.06 16.00
C ALA A 145 -8.12 13.25 15.10
N ARG A 146 -8.71 14.44 15.11
CA ARG A 146 -9.92 14.74 14.35
C ARG A 146 -9.74 16.03 13.56
N TRP A 147 -10.13 15.96 12.28
CA TRP A 147 -10.21 17.08 11.36
C TRP A 147 -11.67 17.29 10.96
N ASP A 148 -12.30 18.32 11.51
CA ASP A 148 -13.65 18.76 11.12
C ASP A 148 -13.54 19.70 9.93
N ILE A 149 -13.96 19.25 8.75
CA ILE A 149 -13.73 19.94 7.48
C ILE A 149 -14.58 21.22 7.44
N ILE A 150 -13.92 22.35 7.17
CA ILE A 150 -14.59 23.65 7.09
C ILE A 150 -15.18 23.82 5.69
N THR A 151 -16.47 23.53 5.55
CA THR A 151 -17.19 23.54 4.25
C THR A 151 -18.02 24.80 4.02
N SER A 152 -18.27 25.61 5.04
CA SER A 152 -19.13 26.79 4.95
C SER A 152 -18.64 27.98 5.79
N GLY A 153 -19.25 29.15 5.58
CA GLY A 153 -18.93 30.39 6.30
C GLY A 153 -17.65 31.09 5.84
N LYS A 154 -17.25 32.13 6.58
CA LYS A 154 -16.13 33.03 6.21
C LYS A 154 -14.76 32.35 6.16
N ARG A 155 -14.62 31.20 6.82
CA ARG A 155 -13.38 30.41 6.84
C ARG A 155 -13.33 29.34 5.76
N ALA A 156 -14.40 29.09 5.00
CA ALA A 156 -14.40 28.06 3.97
C ALA A 156 -13.38 28.38 2.87
N ALA A 157 -12.63 27.35 2.45
CA ALA A 157 -11.69 27.44 1.34
C ALA A 157 -12.38 26.98 0.04
N PRO A 158 -12.39 27.77 -1.06
CA PRO A 158 -13.09 27.41 -2.30
C PRO A 158 -12.72 26.06 -2.90
N LEU A 159 -11.46 25.64 -2.71
CA LEU A 159 -10.91 24.38 -3.22
C LEU A 159 -11.29 23.16 -2.39
N VAL A 160 -11.85 23.35 -1.19
CA VAL A 160 -12.27 22.26 -0.32
C VAL A 160 -13.74 21.95 -0.57
N LYS A 161 -14.02 20.75 -1.09
CA LYS A 161 -15.37 20.26 -1.39
C LYS A 161 -15.65 19.05 -0.53
N ALA A 162 -16.60 19.17 0.40
CA ALA A 162 -17.10 18.08 1.22
C ALA A 162 -18.55 18.36 1.63
N ASN A 163 -19.24 17.34 2.13
CA ASN A 163 -20.58 17.47 2.68
C ASN A 163 -20.57 18.32 3.96
N ASP A 164 -21.72 18.90 4.31
CA ASP A 164 -21.86 19.60 5.58
C ASP A 164 -21.60 18.66 6.77
N GLY A 165 -20.89 19.15 7.79
CA GLY A 165 -20.45 18.35 8.94
C GLY A 165 -19.45 17.24 8.62
N ALA A 166 -18.80 17.25 7.46
CA ALA A 166 -17.79 16.24 7.10
C ALA A 166 -16.57 16.29 8.02
N TYR A 167 -16.04 15.12 8.38
CA TYR A 167 -14.85 14.98 9.20
C TYR A 167 -14.01 13.78 8.80
N LEU A 168 -12.75 13.80 9.23
CA LEU A 168 -11.88 12.64 9.31
C LEU A 168 -11.44 12.48 10.77
N LYS A 169 -11.67 11.29 11.35
CA LYS A 169 -11.16 10.93 12.68
C LYS A 169 -10.17 9.78 12.53
N ALA A 170 -9.06 9.84 13.24
CA ALA A 170 -8.01 8.83 13.24
C ALA A 170 -7.74 8.38 14.68
N TYR A 171 -8.07 7.14 14.99
CA TYR A 171 -7.63 6.46 16.20
C TYR A 171 -6.21 5.94 15.97
N MET A 172 -5.32 6.16 16.92
CA MET A 172 -3.90 5.76 16.84
C MET A 172 -3.63 4.71 17.89
N LEU A 173 -3.25 3.51 17.43
CA LEU A 173 -2.91 2.38 18.29
C LEU A 173 -1.40 2.16 18.27
N GLY A 174 -0.83 1.87 19.43
CA GLY A 174 0.59 1.61 19.60
C GLY A 174 1.11 2.14 20.94
N GLU A 175 2.37 1.85 21.18
CA GLU A 175 3.12 2.30 22.35
C GLU A 175 4.50 2.80 21.90
N SER A 176 5.21 3.49 22.79
CA SER A 176 6.61 3.91 22.57
C SER A 176 6.82 4.77 21.32
N GLU A 177 5.87 5.67 21.05
CA GLU A 177 5.90 6.62 19.94
C GLU A 177 5.80 8.06 20.46
N GLN A 178 6.52 8.97 19.82
CA GLN A 178 6.31 10.40 19.98
C GLN A 178 5.36 10.88 18.87
N VAL A 179 4.30 11.58 19.25
CA VAL A 179 3.36 12.21 18.33
C VAL A 179 3.66 13.69 18.24
N TYR A 180 3.72 14.21 17.01
CA TYR A 180 3.79 15.63 16.73
C TYR A 180 2.55 16.08 15.97
N VAL A 181 2.01 17.24 16.37
CA VAL A 181 0.99 17.95 15.61
C VAL A 181 1.62 19.23 15.08
N CYS A 182 1.56 19.42 13.77
CA CYS A 182 2.22 20.54 13.09
C CYS A 182 1.25 21.22 12.13
N GLY A 183 1.47 22.51 11.87
CA GLY A 183 0.99 23.16 10.65
C GLY A 183 1.93 22.84 9.47
N GLY A 184 1.37 22.61 8.30
CA GLY A 184 2.11 22.54 7.04
C GLY A 184 1.43 23.44 6.02
N LYS A 185 2.21 24.18 5.23
CA LYS A 185 1.69 25.12 4.24
C LYS A 185 1.58 24.43 2.88
N PRO A 186 0.36 24.23 2.33
CA PRO A 186 0.20 23.68 0.98
C PRO A 186 0.81 24.61 -0.07
N GLN A 187 1.03 24.10 -1.29
CA GLN A 187 1.52 24.92 -2.40
C GLN A 187 0.55 26.06 -2.72
N GLN A 188 1.04 27.30 -2.67
CA GLN A 188 0.22 28.51 -2.83
C GLN A 188 0.14 28.98 -4.29
N ASN A 189 0.13 28.06 -5.25
CA ASN A 189 0.09 28.34 -6.68
C ASN A 189 -1.34 28.51 -7.23
N GLN A 190 -2.37 28.30 -6.40
CA GLN A 190 -3.78 28.43 -6.79
C GLN A 190 -4.54 29.33 -5.81
N ALA A 191 -5.39 30.20 -6.35
CA ALA A 191 -6.28 31.02 -5.53
C ALA A 191 -7.25 30.13 -4.73
N GLY A 192 -7.40 30.41 -3.44
CA GLY A 192 -8.26 29.63 -2.55
C GLY A 192 -7.59 28.41 -1.90
N THR A 193 -6.28 28.20 -2.11
CA THR A 193 -5.51 27.24 -1.33
C THR A 193 -5.49 27.67 0.15
N PRO A 194 -5.71 26.73 1.10
CA PRO A 194 -5.58 27.02 2.53
C PRO A 194 -4.19 27.55 2.90
N GLU A 195 -4.13 28.48 3.85
CA GLU A 195 -2.84 28.97 4.36
C GLU A 195 -2.04 27.89 5.10
N SER A 196 -2.75 26.96 5.75
CA SER A 196 -2.16 25.87 6.53
C SER A 196 -3.13 24.69 6.61
N VAL A 197 -2.57 23.48 6.69
CA VAL A 197 -3.29 22.27 7.08
C VAL A 197 -2.57 21.60 8.25
N ARG A 198 -3.31 20.80 9.03
CA ARG A 198 -2.77 20.12 10.21
C ARG A 198 -2.25 18.73 9.87
N PHE A 199 -0.99 18.50 10.22
CA PHE A 199 -0.29 17.22 10.13
C PHE A 199 -0.25 16.56 11.50
N VAL A 200 -0.37 15.23 11.50
CA VAL A 200 -0.02 14.36 12.62
C VAL A 200 1.16 13.50 12.17
N VAL A 201 2.23 13.48 12.96
CA VAL A 201 3.44 12.68 12.72
C VAL A 201 3.66 11.77 13.92
N ARG A 202 3.69 10.47 13.70
CA ARG A 202 4.04 9.45 14.70
C ARG A 202 5.47 9.03 14.45
N ARG A 203 6.34 9.17 15.44
CA ARG A 203 7.78 8.93 15.34
C ARG A 203 8.23 7.84 16.31
N ARG A 204 9.05 6.92 15.80
CA ARG A 204 9.92 6.05 16.60
C ARG A 204 11.37 6.32 16.26
N THR A 205 12.24 6.22 17.25
CA THR A 205 13.70 6.35 17.12
C THR A 205 14.38 5.25 17.92
N GLY A 206 15.47 4.71 17.41
CA GLY A 206 16.24 3.63 18.05
C GLY A 206 17.31 3.08 17.10
N GLU A 207 17.80 1.88 17.40
CA GLU A 207 18.68 1.11 16.51
C GLU A 207 17.90 -0.09 15.96
N ASP A 208 18.13 -0.42 14.68
CA ASP A 208 17.50 -1.55 13.96
C ASP A 208 16.00 -1.70 14.26
N LEU A 209 15.26 -0.62 14.00
CA LEU A 209 13.87 -0.54 14.42
C LEU A 209 12.99 -1.58 13.70
N SER A 210 12.10 -2.22 14.45
CA SER A 210 10.91 -2.90 13.91
C SER A 210 9.67 -2.17 14.40
N SER A 211 8.89 -1.60 13.49
CA SER A 211 7.75 -0.74 13.83
C SER A 211 6.50 -1.16 13.07
N THR A 212 5.38 -1.16 13.80
CA THR A 212 4.04 -1.41 13.29
C THR A 212 3.14 -0.26 13.71
N PHE A 213 2.91 0.68 12.79
CA PHE A 213 1.98 1.78 13.01
C PHE A 213 0.57 1.32 12.63
N VAL A 214 -0.36 1.39 13.58
CA VAL A 214 -1.75 0.99 13.37
C VAL A 214 -2.66 2.19 13.60
N SER A 215 -3.54 2.46 12.63
CA SER A 215 -4.52 3.53 12.71
C SER A 215 -5.89 3.08 12.21
N VAL A 216 -6.96 3.50 12.89
CA VAL A 216 -8.33 3.31 12.41
C VAL A 216 -8.89 4.66 11.99
N PHE A 217 -9.21 4.82 10.71
CA PHE A 217 -9.78 6.04 10.16
C PHE A 217 -11.29 5.91 10.01
N GLU A 218 -12.00 6.90 10.53
CA GLU A 218 -13.43 7.08 10.34
C GLU A 218 -13.67 8.38 9.56
N PRO A 219 -13.88 8.30 8.24
CA PRO A 219 -14.49 9.39 7.51
C PRO A 219 -16.00 9.40 7.77
N GLY A 220 -16.58 10.58 7.95
CA GLY A 220 -18.01 10.71 8.16
C GLY A 220 -18.55 12.10 7.91
N ALA A 221 -19.86 12.25 8.07
CA ALA A 221 -20.55 13.53 8.08
C ALA A 221 -21.67 13.48 9.14
N GLY A 222 -21.60 14.37 10.13
CA GLY A 222 -22.52 14.36 11.26
C GLY A 222 -22.17 13.33 12.35
N ALA A 223 -23.07 12.38 12.63
CA ALA A 223 -22.92 11.44 13.73
C ALA A 223 -21.78 10.44 13.53
N GLU A 224 -21.05 10.11 14.60
CA GLU A 224 -19.95 9.15 14.56
C GLU A 224 -20.43 7.70 14.30
N LEU A 225 -19.54 6.87 13.75
CA LEU A 225 -19.74 5.44 13.49
C LEU A 225 -19.11 4.63 14.62
N VAL A 226 -17.88 4.98 14.99
CA VAL A 226 -17.05 4.24 15.93
C VAL A 226 -17.11 4.92 17.29
N SER A 227 -17.43 4.15 18.32
CA SER A 227 -17.44 4.62 19.71
C SER A 227 -16.13 4.31 20.45
N GLY A 228 -15.37 3.31 20.00
CA GLY A 228 -14.08 2.96 20.59
C GLY A 228 -13.24 2.05 19.70
N VAL A 229 -11.92 2.13 19.87
CA VAL A 229 -10.94 1.29 19.18
C VAL A 229 -9.87 0.86 20.17
N GLU A 230 -9.57 -0.43 20.21
CA GLU A 230 -8.61 -1.02 21.14
C GLU A 230 -7.72 -2.03 20.41
N ALA A 231 -6.43 -2.04 20.74
CA ALA A 231 -5.54 -3.15 20.38
C ALA A 231 -5.69 -4.25 21.43
N LEU A 232 -5.82 -5.51 20.99
CA LEU A 232 -5.93 -6.66 21.86
C LEU A 232 -4.60 -7.44 21.89
N PRO A 233 -4.18 -7.97 23.05
CA PRO A 233 -2.99 -8.81 23.15
C PRO A 233 -3.19 -10.12 22.38
N THR A 234 -2.26 -10.43 21.49
CA THR A 234 -2.30 -11.65 20.66
C THR A 234 -1.38 -12.75 21.17
N GLY A 235 -0.39 -12.40 22.01
CA GLY A 235 0.70 -13.30 22.40
C GLY A 235 1.72 -13.57 21.29
N SER A 236 1.63 -12.86 20.15
CA SER A 236 2.54 -12.94 19.01
C SER A 236 3.04 -11.54 18.68
N ASP A 237 4.36 -11.40 18.47
CA ASP A 237 4.98 -10.11 18.16
C ASP A 237 4.60 -9.59 16.76
N ASP A 238 4.23 -10.49 15.84
CA ASP A 238 3.93 -10.18 14.44
C ASP A 238 2.42 -10.02 14.15
N ALA A 239 1.57 -10.59 15.02
CA ALA A 239 0.13 -10.60 14.85
C ALA A 239 -0.54 -9.42 15.57
N LEU A 240 -1.47 -8.78 14.87
CA LEU A 240 -2.33 -7.72 15.37
C LEU A 240 -3.75 -8.22 15.54
N ALA A 241 -4.40 -7.82 16.63
CA ALA A 241 -5.84 -7.91 16.80
C ALA A 241 -6.38 -6.52 17.19
N VAL A 242 -7.35 -6.02 16.44
CA VAL A 242 -7.99 -4.72 16.66
C VAL A 242 -9.47 -4.95 16.94
N LYS A 243 -9.96 -4.40 18.04
CA LYS A 243 -11.37 -4.35 18.40
C LYS A 243 -11.92 -2.96 18.08
N VAL A 244 -12.99 -2.89 17.31
CA VAL A 244 -13.69 -1.65 16.96
C VAL A 244 -15.12 -1.78 17.48
N THR A 245 -15.49 -0.92 18.42
CA THR A 245 -16.86 -0.86 18.93
C THR A 245 -17.64 0.18 18.14
N LEU A 246 -18.75 -0.22 17.54
CA LEU A 246 -19.62 0.68 16.79
C LEU A 246 -20.64 1.36 17.72
N THR A 247 -21.12 2.52 17.30
CA THR A 247 -22.19 3.26 17.99
C THR A 247 -23.52 2.49 18.00
N SER A 248 -23.71 1.52 17.08
CA SER A 248 -24.83 0.58 17.08
C SER A 248 -24.79 -0.43 18.24
N GLY A 249 -23.62 -0.60 18.89
CA GLY A 249 -23.36 -1.64 19.88
C GLY A 249 -22.79 -2.94 19.29
N GLU A 250 -22.69 -3.05 17.96
CA GLU A 250 -21.93 -4.11 17.31
C GLU A 250 -20.43 -3.94 17.55
N VAL A 251 -19.70 -5.05 17.57
CA VAL A 251 -18.26 -5.08 17.78
C VAL A 251 -17.60 -5.82 16.64
N ASP A 252 -16.64 -5.15 16.02
CA ASP A 252 -15.81 -5.69 14.96
C ASP A 252 -14.44 -6.10 15.51
N TYR A 253 -14.00 -7.31 15.17
CA TYR A 253 -12.65 -7.81 15.47
C TYR A 253 -11.91 -8.00 14.15
N TYR A 254 -10.73 -7.43 14.05
CA TYR A 254 -9.86 -7.53 12.87
C TYR A 254 -8.51 -8.12 13.26
N PHE A 255 -8.05 -9.09 12.47
CA PHE A 255 -6.80 -9.82 12.65
C PHE A 255 -5.90 -9.60 11.45
N ASN A 256 -4.62 -9.33 11.71
CA ASN A 256 -3.63 -9.21 10.64
C ASN A 256 -2.23 -9.65 11.05
N ALA A 257 -1.59 -10.46 10.23
CA ALA A 257 -0.20 -10.86 10.37
C ALA A 257 0.50 -10.88 8.99
N PRO A 258 1.82 -10.60 8.93
CA PRO A 258 2.57 -10.67 7.68
C PRO A 258 2.60 -12.10 7.12
N GLU A 259 2.75 -13.08 8.01
CA GLU A 259 2.72 -14.52 7.71
C GLU A 259 1.53 -15.18 8.44
N PRO A 260 1.04 -16.35 7.98
CA PRO A 260 -0.05 -17.05 8.65
C PRO A 260 0.28 -17.37 10.12
N VAL A 261 -0.64 -17.01 11.02
CA VAL A 261 -0.54 -17.30 12.46
C VAL A 261 -1.76 -18.06 12.95
N GLU A 262 -1.62 -18.76 14.08
CA GLU A 262 -2.74 -19.32 14.84
C GLU A 262 -2.81 -18.64 16.21
N ILE A 263 -3.89 -17.93 16.47
CA ILE A 263 -4.09 -17.16 17.71
C ILE A 263 -5.52 -17.30 18.23
N GLU A 264 -5.68 -17.09 19.54
CA GLU A 264 -7.00 -16.96 20.17
C GLU A 264 -7.06 -15.65 20.95
N VAL A 265 -8.00 -14.78 20.58
CA VAL A 265 -8.18 -13.46 21.20
C VAL A 265 -9.66 -13.25 21.48
N ASP A 266 -10.00 -12.91 22.72
CA ASP A 266 -11.40 -12.67 23.15
C ASP A 266 -12.37 -13.83 22.78
N GLY A 267 -11.86 -15.07 22.88
CA GLY A 267 -12.58 -16.29 22.52
C GLY A 267 -12.89 -16.43 21.03
N ILE A 268 -12.16 -15.72 20.17
CA ILE A 268 -12.13 -15.88 18.71
C ILE A 268 -10.84 -16.59 18.35
N ARG A 269 -10.93 -17.75 17.70
CA ARG A 269 -9.78 -18.44 17.14
C ARG A 269 -9.60 -18.03 15.69
N PHE A 270 -8.37 -17.71 15.31
CA PHE A 270 -8.03 -17.27 13.97
C PHE A 270 -6.78 -17.99 13.48
N SER A 271 -6.84 -18.50 12.26
CA SER A 271 -5.75 -19.19 11.57
C SER A 271 -5.54 -18.57 10.19
N GLY A 272 -4.49 -17.77 10.01
CA GLY A 272 -4.16 -17.14 8.73
C GLY A 272 -3.50 -15.76 8.82
N ARG A 273 -3.54 -15.02 7.69
CA ARG A 273 -2.95 -13.68 7.58
C ARG A 273 -3.95 -12.56 7.85
N VAL A 274 -5.18 -12.64 7.31
CA VAL A 274 -6.20 -11.60 7.48
C VAL A 274 -7.54 -12.19 7.89
N GLY A 275 -8.15 -11.62 8.93
CA GLY A 275 -9.47 -12.03 9.42
C GLY A 275 -10.28 -10.84 9.92
N TYR A 276 -11.59 -10.93 9.79
CA TYR A 276 -12.56 -9.96 10.29
C TYR A 276 -13.83 -10.67 10.73
N VAL A 277 -14.42 -10.25 11.85
CA VAL A 277 -15.72 -10.73 12.31
C VAL A 277 -16.50 -9.63 13.03
N THR A 278 -17.77 -9.46 12.69
CA THR A 278 -18.73 -8.61 13.44
C THR A 278 -19.55 -9.49 14.38
N ILE A 279 -19.67 -9.03 15.62
CA ILE A 279 -20.49 -9.64 16.66
C ILE A 279 -21.57 -8.64 17.10
N ASP A 280 -22.83 -9.05 17.10
CA ASP A 280 -23.95 -8.24 17.59
C ASP A 280 -24.07 -8.24 19.11
N GLY A 281 -24.96 -7.40 19.66
CA GLY A 281 -25.22 -7.31 21.09
C GLY A 281 -25.75 -8.59 21.76
N SER A 282 -26.16 -9.60 20.98
CA SER A 282 -26.56 -10.93 21.47
C SER A 282 -25.40 -11.94 21.47
N GLY A 283 -24.22 -11.54 20.99
CA GLY A 283 -23.04 -12.40 20.85
C GLY A 283 -23.03 -13.25 19.58
N GLN A 284 -23.90 -12.97 18.60
CA GLN A 284 -23.95 -13.70 17.34
C GLN A 284 -23.05 -13.06 16.30
N VAL A 285 -22.39 -13.90 15.49
CA VAL A 285 -21.66 -13.44 14.31
C VAL A 285 -22.64 -12.99 13.23
N THR A 286 -22.53 -11.75 12.79
CA THR A 286 -23.38 -11.18 11.71
C THR A 286 -22.62 -11.05 10.40
N ARG A 287 -21.31 -10.80 10.44
CA ARG A 287 -20.45 -10.72 9.26
C ARG A 287 -19.09 -11.35 9.55
N ALA A 288 -18.44 -11.88 8.53
CA ALA A 288 -17.05 -12.27 8.62
C ALA A 288 -16.35 -12.19 7.26
N TYR A 289 -15.04 -12.06 7.30
CA TYR A 289 -14.17 -12.06 6.14
C TYR A 289 -12.84 -12.71 6.51
N ILE A 290 -12.31 -13.54 5.62
CA ILE A 290 -10.97 -14.13 5.74
C ILE A 290 -10.27 -14.01 4.39
N HIS A 291 -8.98 -13.69 4.43
CA HIS A 291 -8.12 -13.61 3.25
C HIS A 291 -6.74 -14.16 3.59
N ASP A 292 -6.23 -15.08 2.75
CA ASP A 292 -5.06 -15.89 3.05
C ASP A 292 -5.12 -16.52 4.44
N ALA A 293 -6.29 -17.08 4.76
CA ALA A 293 -6.61 -17.64 6.07
C ALA A 293 -7.49 -18.88 5.90
N THR A 294 -7.32 -19.84 6.80
CA THR A 294 -8.00 -21.14 6.75
C THR A 294 -9.20 -21.21 7.68
N ALA A 295 -9.22 -20.41 8.75
CA ALA A 295 -10.34 -20.39 9.68
C ALA A 295 -10.46 -19.09 10.48
N ILE A 296 -11.70 -18.70 10.77
CA ILE A 296 -12.07 -17.82 11.88
C ILE A 296 -13.28 -18.40 12.61
N GLN A 297 -13.18 -18.54 13.93
CA GLN A 297 -14.17 -19.24 14.77
C GLN A 297 -14.55 -18.41 16.00
N LYS A 298 -15.85 -18.35 16.31
CA LYS A 298 -16.39 -17.79 17.56
C LYS A 298 -17.42 -18.76 18.14
N GLY A 299 -17.08 -19.39 19.26
CA GLY A 299 -17.94 -20.40 19.88
C GLY A 299 -18.24 -21.56 18.91
N GLY A 300 -19.53 -21.82 18.67
CA GLY A 300 -19.98 -22.85 17.72
C GLY A 300 -20.03 -22.40 16.25
N TRP A 301 -19.81 -21.11 15.95
CA TRP A 301 -19.81 -20.58 14.58
C TRP A 301 -18.38 -20.57 14.01
N GLU A 302 -18.24 -20.90 12.73
CA GLU A 302 -16.96 -20.92 12.04
C GLU A 302 -17.10 -20.63 10.55
N LEU A 303 -16.14 -19.88 10.00
CA LEU A 303 -15.90 -19.77 8.56
C LEU A 303 -14.56 -20.42 8.23
N ARG A 304 -14.57 -21.42 7.33
CA ARG A 304 -13.39 -22.16 6.87
C ARG A 304 -13.16 -21.94 5.39
N ALA A 305 -11.89 -21.84 5.00
CA ALA A 305 -11.46 -21.83 3.61
C ALA A 305 -10.28 -22.79 3.39
N ASP A 306 -10.11 -23.22 2.15
CA ASP A 306 -8.86 -23.83 1.71
C ASP A 306 -7.71 -22.81 1.77
N PRO A 307 -6.45 -23.24 1.97
CA PRO A 307 -5.33 -22.33 1.93
C PRO A 307 -5.17 -21.72 0.53
N SER A 308 -4.69 -20.48 0.49
CA SER A 308 -4.17 -19.87 -0.73
C SER A 308 -3.09 -20.77 -1.32
N GLY A 309 -2.95 -20.78 -2.63
CA GLY A 309 -1.91 -21.58 -3.25
C GLY A 309 -1.01 -20.78 -4.13
N ARG A 310 0.20 -21.30 -4.17
CA ARG A 310 1.35 -20.68 -4.77
C ARG A 310 1.96 -21.69 -5.71
N THR A 311 2.10 -21.30 -6.96
CA THR A 311 2.66 -22.14 -8.02
C THR A 311 3.38 -21.25 -9.03
N THR A 312 3.86 -21.81 -10.13
CA THR A 312 4.49 -21.06 -11.21
C THR A 312 3.65 -21.09 -12.48
N ILE A 313 3.86 -20.12 -13.36
CA ILE A 313 3.33 -20.15 -14.72
C ILE A 313 4.12 -21.18 -15.53
N ALA A 314 3.44 -22.18 -16.07
CA ALA A 314 4.02 -23.15 -16.99
C ALA A 314 4.08 -22.60 -18.43
N THR A 315 2.98 -22.05 -18.92
CA THR A 315 2.86 -21.46 -20.27
C THR A 315 1.91 -20.26 -20.28
N CYS A 316 2.07 -19.40 -21.28
CA CYS A 316 1.22 -18.23 -21.51
C CYS A 316 0.62 -18.27 -22.91
N ASP A 317 -0.60 -17.78 -23.05
CA ASP A 317 -1.15 -17.29 -24.31
C ASP A 317 -1.41 -15.79 -24.14
N TYR A 318 -0.53 -14.98 -24.72
CA TYR A 318 -0.61 -13.51 -24.66
C TYR A 318 -1.68 -12.93 -25.58
N SER A 319 -2.15 -13.69 -26.59
CA SER A 319 -3.26 -13.25 -27.44
C SER A 319 -4.61 -13.49 -26.77
N ALA A 320 -4.71 -14.57 -25.99
CA ALA A 320 -5.90 -14.92 -25.23
C ALA A 320 -5.92 -14.38 -23.79
N ASN A 321 -4.86 -13.69 -23.35
CA ASN A 321 -4.66 -13.20 -21.97
C ASN A 321 -4.89 -14.31 -20.93
N SER A 322 -4.19 -15.42 -21.09
CA SER A 322 -4.32 -16.58 -20.21
C SER A 322 -2.97 -17.16 -19.80
N VAL A 323 -2.96 -17.82 -18.65
CA VAL A 323 -1.79 -18.54 -18.14
C VAL A 323 -2.19 -19.93 -17.68
N THR A 324 -1.37 -20.91 -18.00
CA THR A 324 -1.47 -22.27 -17.44
C THR A 324 -0.49 -22.40 -16.29
N LEU A 325 -0.98 -22.82 -15.13
CA LEU A 325 -0.23 -23.04 -13.91
C LEU A 325 0.42 -24.43 -13.92
N THR A 326 1.60 -24.54 -13.30
CA THR A 326 2.35 -25.81 -13.18
C THR A 326 1.61 -26.82 -12.31
N GLU A 327 1.04 -26.37 -11.20
CA GLU A 327 0.28 -27.21 -10.27
C GLU A 327 -1.23 -26.93 -10.37
N PRO A 328 -2.11 -27.93 -10.17
CA PRO A 328 -3.55 -27.81 -10.33
C PRO A 328 -4.21 -27.14 -9.11
N VAL A 329 -3.72 -25.95 -8.74
CA VAL A 329 -4.07 -25.26 -7.50
C VAL A 329 -5.51 -24.73 -7.49
N LEU A 330 -6.24 -24.78 -8.61
CA LEU A 330 -7.64 -24.35 -8.69
C LEU A 330 -8.62 -25.47 -8.28
N ALA A 331 -8.15 -26.71 -8.08
CA ALA A 331 -9.00 -27.85 -7.77
C ALA A 331 -9.83 -27.71 -6.48
N THR A 332 -9.36 -26.92 -5.51
CA THR A 332 -9.99 -26.75 -4.20
C THR A 332 -10.40 -25.30 -3.93
N ARG A 333 -10.36 -24.40 -4.92
CA ARG A 333 -10.66 -22.98 -4.66
C ARG A 333 -11.33 -22.28 -5.81
N HIS A 334 -12.18 -21.32 -5.47
CA HIS A 334 -12.79 -20.43 -6.43
C HIS A 334 -11.85 -19.27 -6.73
N ALA A 335 -11.29 -19.24 -7.95
CA ALA A 335 -10.42 -18.14 -8.40
C ALA A 335 -11.18 -17.07 -9.18
N ARG A 336 -12.31 -17.39 -9.83
CA ARG A 336 -13.07 -16.41 -10.61
C ARG A 336 -13.51 -15.21 -9.76
N GLY A 337 -13.20 -14.01 -10.25
CA GLY A 337 -13.45 -12.73 -9.57
C GLY A 337 -12.41 -12.36 -8.51
N SER A 338 -11.44 -13.24 -8.21
CA SER A 338 -10.30 -12.90 -7.35
C SER A 338 -9.20 -12.21 -8.15
N THR A 339 -8.34 -11.47 -7.46
CA THR A 339 -7.12 -10.92 -8.05
C THR A 339 -5.93 -11.78 -7.65
N VAL A 340 -5.21 -12.30 -8.63
CA VAL A 340 -3.96 -13.03 -8.39
C VAL A 340 -2.78 -12.08 -8.36
N ALA A 341 -1.82 -12.34 -7.48
CA ALA A 341 -0.54 -11.64 -7.48
C ALA A 341 0.50 -12.47 -8.23
N ILE A 342 1.22 -11.84 -9.15
CA ILE A 342 2.30 -12.47 -9.93
C ILE A 342 3.62 -11.81 -9.51
N ASP A 343 4.57 -12.61 -9.06
CA ASP A 343 5.89 -12.17 -8.61
C ASP A 343 6.93 -12.43 -9.69
N LEU A 344 7.51 -11.34 -10.21
CA LEU A 344 8.56 -11.33 -11.23
C LEU A 344 9.95 -11.09 -10.59
N GLY A 345 10.05 -11.21 -9.27
CA GLY A 345 11.22 -10.91 -8.45
C GLY A 345 11.18 -9.46 -7.94
N GLY A 346 11.83 -8.55 -8.68
CA GLY A 346 11.91 -7.12 -8.33
C GLY A 346 10.63 -6.33 -8.58
N TYR A 347 9.71 -6.89 -9.36
CA TYR A 347 8.43 -6.31 -9.76
C TYR A 347 7.30 -7.29 -9.49
N GLY A 348 6.08 -6.78 -9.36
CA GLY A 348 4.90 -7.61 -9.15
C GLY A 348 3.72 -7.05 -9.93
N ALA A 349 2.93 -7.94 -10.51
CA ALA A 349 1.73 -7.61 -11.26
C ALA A 349 0.50 -8.22 -10.59
N SER A 350 -0.68 -7.70 -10.93
CA SER A 350 -1.95 -8.19 -10.37
C SER A 350 -2.99 -8.24 -11.46
N PHE A 351 -3.68 -9.37 -11.57
CA PHE A 351 -4.68 -9.60 -12.61
C PHE A 351 -5.95 -10.16 -12.00
N GLU A 352 -7.09 -9.60 -12.39
CA GLU A 352 -8.39 -10.16 -12.03
C GLU A 352 -8.65 -11.43 -12.85
N VAL A 353 -9.00 -12.53 -12.20
CA VAL A 353 -9.36 -13.78 -12.88
C VAL A 353 -10.80 -13.66 -13.38
N ARG A 354 -10.98 -13.48 -14.68
CA ARG A 354 -12.30 -13.37 -15.31
C ARG A 354 -13.01 -14.72 -15.42
N ASP A 355 -12.23 -15.77 -15.68
CA ASP A 355 -12.71 -17.15 -15.71
C ASP A 355 -11.56 -18.15 -15.52
N THR A 356 -11.87 -19.44 -15.45
CA THR A 356 -10.89 -20.53 -15.30
C THR A 356 -11.23 -21.70 -16.22
N GLU A 357 -10.22 -22.42 -16.72
CA GLU A 357 -10.42 -23.69 -17.42
C GLU A 357 -9.69 -24.82 -16.71
N GLY A 358 -10.43 -25.90 -16.41
CA GLY A 358 -9.94 -27.02 -15.62
C GLY A 358 -9.44 -26.57 -14.25
N ASN A 359 -8.36 -27.21 -13.79
CA ASN A 359 -7.79 -26.95 -12.45
C ASN A 359 -6.50 -26.12 -12.48
N SER A 360 -6.08 -25.65 -13.65
CA SER A 360 -4.76 -25.03 -13.84
C SER A 360 -4.74 -23.81 -14.77
N MET A 361 -5.81 -23.45 -15.48
CA MET A 361 -5.77 -22.29 -16.37
C MET A 361 -6.54 -21.10 -15.80
N LEU A 362 -5.89 -19.94 -15.76
CA LEU A 362 -6.47 -18.65 -15.41
C LEU A 362 -6.68 -17.82 -16.68
N LEU A 363 -7.88 -17.23 -16.81
CA LEU A 363 -8.26 -16.38 -17.93
C LEU A 363 -8.44 -14.95 -17.42
N PHE A 364 -7.68 -13.99 -17.96
CA PHE A 364 -7.70 -12.59 -17.52
C PHE A 364 -8.60 -11.69 -18.39
N GLY A 365 -9.22 -12.23 -19.44
CA GLY A 365 -10.16 -11.51 -20.31
C GLY A 365 -9.47 -10.43 -21.13
N ASP A 366 -9.89 -9.17 -20.99
CA ASP A 366 -9.40 -8.03 -21.77
C ASP A 366 -8.23 -7.26 -21.12
N GLN A 367 -7.68 -7.78 -20.02
CA GLN A 367 -6.51 -7.20 -19.36
C GLN A 367 -5.24 -7.46 -20.19
N ASP A 368 -4.71 -6.42 -20.82
CA ASP A 368 -3.49 -6.48 -21.63
C ASP A 368 -2.24 -6.63 -20.73
N PRO A 369 -1.46 -7.72 -20.87
CA PRO A 369 -0.25 -7.92 -20.10
C PRO A 369 0.96 -7.15 -20.65
N LEU A 370 0.84 -6.52 -21.82
CA LEU A 370 1.93 -5.82 -22.50
C LEU A 370 2.01 -4.37 -22.01
N CYS A 371 2.96 -4.07 -21.13
CA CYS A 371 3.13 -2.73 -20.55
C CYS A 371 3.86 -1.76 -21.47
N SER A 372 4.61 -2.27 -22.46
CA SER A 372 5.38 -1.45 -23.39
C SER A 372 5.79 -2.19 -24.67
N ARG A 373 6.21 -1.41 -25.67
CA ARG A 373 6.77 -1.89 -26.95
C ARG A 373 7.92 -0.98 -27.37
N ALA A 374 9.01 -1.56 -27.84
CA ALA A 374 10.18 -0.85 -28.36
C ALA A 374 10.46 -1.23 -29.82
N VAL A 375 10.86 -0.25 -30.62
CA VAL A 375 11.59 -0.49 -31.88
C VAL A 375 13.05 -0.77 -31.53
N ILE A 376 13.61 -1.88 -32.01
CA ILE A 376 14.97 -2.31 -31.70
C ILE A 376 15.90 -1.91 -32.83
N ASP A 377 16.79 -0.97 -32.55
CA ASP A 377 17.78 -0.48 -33.50
C ASP A 377 18.91 -1.51 -33.70
N GLN A 378 19.31 -2.19 -32.62
CA GLN A 378 20.38 -3.18 -32.65
C GLN A 378 20.29 -4.17 -31.48
N VAL A 379 20.56 -5.45 -31.75
CA VAL A 379 20.83 -6.47 -30.72
C VAL A 379 22.34 -6.58 -30.53
N VAL A 380 22.82 -6.52 -29.28
CA VAL A 380 24.24 -6.69 -28.92
C VAL A 380 24.38 -7.89 -27.99
N PRO A 381 24.45 -9.14 -28.53
CA PRO A 381 24.37 -10.37 -27.72
C PRO A 381 25.44 -10.48 -26.63
N ALA A 382 26.69 -10.11 -26.95
CA ALA A 382 27.82 -10.18 -26.01
C ALA A 382 27.62 -9.29 -24.77
N GLU A 383 26.85 -8.21 -24.90
CA GLU A 383 26.53 -7.29 -23.80
C GLU A 383 25.15 -7.53 -23.20
N ARG A 384 24.37 -8.49 -23.73
CA ARG A 384 22.97 -8.73 -23.37
C ARG A 384 22.09 -7.49 -23.56
N LYS A 385 22.34 -6.68 -24.60
CA LYS A 385 21.64 -5.40 -24.80
C LYS A 385 20.73 -5.40 -26.03
N LEU A 386 19.58 -4.76 -25.87
CA LEU A 386 18.74 -4.26 -26.95
C LEU A 386 18.89 -2.75 -27.00
N LEU A 387 19.47 -2.20 -28.06
CA LEU A 387 19.55 -0.76 -28.27
C LEU A 387 18.25 -0.26 -28.89
N THR A 388 17.73 0.84 -28.37
CA THR A 388 16.46 1.41 -28.81
C THR A 388 16.41 2.91 -28.56
N GLY A 389 15.95 3.69 -29.53
CA GLY A 389 15.54 5.08 -29.34
C GLY A 389 14.21 5.26 -28.60
N THR A 390 13.48 4.17 -28.30
CA THR A 390 12.17 4.22 -27.65
C THR A 390 12.31 4.56 -26.16
N THR A 391 11.50 5.50 -25.67
CA THR A 391 11.46 5.81 -24.23
C THR A 391 10.54 4.83 -23.49
N LEU A 392 11.09 4.13 -22.50
CA LEU A 392 10.43 3.03 -21.80
C LEU A 392 10.08 3.40 -20.35
N TYR A 393 8.93 4.07 -20.14
CA TYR A 393 8.50 4.53 -18.82
C TYR A 393 8.03 3.40 -17.87
N PHE A 394 7.49 2.32 -18.44
CA PHE A 394 6.82 1.26 -17.69
C PHE A 394 7.63 -0.02 -17.55
N VAL A 395 8.72 -0.16 -18.32
CA VAL A 395 9.57 -1.35 -18.27
C VAL A 395 10.34 -1.39 -16.94
N GLN A 396 10.28 -2.52 -16.25
CA GLN A 396 10.93 -2.75 -14.97
C GLN A 396 11.78 -4.04 -14.99
N PRO A 397 12.82 -4.14 -14.14
CA PRO A 397 13.50 -5.39 -13.89
C PRO A 397 12.52 -6.53 -13.55
N GLY A 398 12.74 -7.70 -14.14
CA GLY A 398 11.90 -8.89 -14.00
C GLY A 398 10.87 -9.11 -15.10
N MET A 399 10.44 -8.05 -15.81
CA MET A 399 9.47 -8.16 -16.91
C MET A 399 10.01 -9.02 -18.06
N HIS A 400 9.12 -9.73 -18.73
CA HIS A 400 9.48 -10.59 -19.87
C HIS A 400 9.64 -9.76 -21.14
N VAL A 401 10.64 -10.09 -21.95
CA VAL A 401 10.82 -9.56 -23.28
C VAL A 401 10.26 -10.56 -24.28
N LEU A 402 9.32 -10.12 -25.11
CA LEU A 402 8.68 -10.93 -26.14
C LEU A 402 9.08 -10.43 -27.53
N ASN A 403 9.15 -11.35 -28.49
CA ASN A 403 9.31 -11.01 -29.91
C ASN A 403 7.97 -10.63 -30.56
N GLU A 404 7.96 -10.35 -31.87
CA GLU A 404 6.73 -10.00 -32.61
C GLU A 404 5.71 -11.14 -32.74
N ARG A 405 6.11 -12.37 -32.42
CA ARG A 405 5.21 -13.53 -32.31
C ARG A 405 4.66 -13.71 -30.90
N LEU A 406 4.95 -12.77 -29.99
CA LEU A 406 4.64 -12.82 -28.57
C LEU A 406 5.28 -14.02 -27.84
N GLU A 407 6.42 -14.49 -28.33
CA GLU A 407 7.18 -15.56 -27.69
C GLU A 407 8.18 -14.96 -26.68
N PRO A 408 8.26 -15.46 -25.44
CA PRO A 408 9.25 -15.00 -24.47
C PRO A 408 10.68 -15.37 -24.90
N VAL A 409 11.57 -14.37 -24.94
CA VAL A 409 12.96 -14.56 -25.38
C VAL A 409 13.99 -14.26 -24.29
N ALA A 410 13.67 -13.39 -23.34
CA ALA A 410 14.54 -13.00 -22.23
C ALA A 410 13.72 -12.30 -21.12
N ARG A 411 14.38 -11.87 -20.04
CA ARG A 411 13.83 -10.95 -19.04
C ARG A 411 14.64 -9.67 -18.97
N VAL A 412 14.02 -8.58 -18.52
CA VAL A 412 14.70 -7.32 -18.24
C VAL A 412 15.51 -7.45 -16.95
N GLU A 413 16.82 -7.22 -17.02
CA GLU A 413 17.69 -7.08 -15.85
C GLU A 413 17.70 -5.62 -15.38
N SER A 414 17.85 -4.68 -16.32
CA SER A 414 17.80 -3.24 -16.05
C SER A 414 17.51 -2.45 -17.32
N THR A 415 17.16 -1.18 -17.16
CA THR A 415 16.99 -0.22 -18.27
C THR A 415 17.97 0.93 -18.11
N SER A 416 18.53 1.41 -19.22
CA SER A 416 19.32 2.64 -19.27
C SER A 416 18.87 3.50 -20.42
N SER A 417 19.40 4.73 -20.51
CA SER A 417 19.07 5.63 -21.63
C SER A 417 19.50 4.98 -22.94
N GLY A 418 18.52 4.64 -23.78
CA GLY A 418 18.74 4.06 -25.10
C GLY A 418 18.98 2.54 -25.14
N ALA A 419 18.86 1.84 -24.01
CA ALA A 419 19.08 0.39 -23.98
C ALA A 419 18.27 -0.36 -22.90
N VAL A 420 17.94 -1.61 -23.22
CA VAL A 420 17.46 -2.60 -22.27
C VAL A 420 18.55 -3.64 -22.07
N VAL A 421 18.93 -3.91 -20.82
CA VAL A 421 19.86 -4.99 -20.45
C VAL A 421 19.03 -6.22 -20.08
N LEU A 422 19.37 -7.35 -20.68
CA LEU A 422 18.68 -8.62 -20.53
C LEU A 422 19.37 -9.51 -19.49
N ASP A 423 18.60 -10.41 -18.89
CA ASP A 423 19.08 -11.44 -17.96
C ASP A 423 20.13 -12.37 -18.60
N ARG A 424 20.02 -12.61 -19.91
CA ARG A 424 20.90 -13.50 -20.68
C ARG A 424 21.21 -12.97 -22.08
N PRO A 425 22.29 -13.46 -22.73
CA PRO A 425 22.56 -13.17 -24.13
C PRO A 425 21.41 -13.65 -25.02
N LEU A 426 21.09 -12.85 -26.04
CA LEU A 426 20.04 -13.16 -27.01
C LEU A 426 20.65 -13.71 -28.31
N ALA A 427 20.06 -14.78 -28.86
CA ALA A 427 20.43 -15.25 -30.20
C ALA A 427 20.10 -14.17 -31.24
N ALA A 428 20.88 -14.12 -32.33
CA ALA A 428 20.74 -13.07 -33.35
C ALA A 428 19.38 -13.10 -34.08
N ASP A 429 18.72 -14.25 -34.10
CA ASP A 429 17.43 -14.52 -34.75
C ASP A 429 16.23 -14.52 -33.79
N ALA A 430 16.43 -14.24 -32.50
CA ALA A 430 15.37 -14.32 -31.49
C ALA A 430 14.31 -13.21 -31.62
N LEU A 431 14.62 -12.10 -32.31
CA LEU A 431 13.67 -11.02 -32.62
C LEU A 431 13.44 -10.96 -34.14
N PRO A 432 12.62 -11.87 -34.70
CA PRO A 432 12.25 -11.78 -36.11
C PRO A 432 11.36 -10.56 -36.36
N ASP A 433 11.51 -9.98 -37.55
CA ASP A 433 10.49 -9.12 -38.18
C ASP A 433 9.41 -10.06 -38.75
N ALA A 434 8.38 -10.32 -37.95
CA ALA A 434 7.37 -11.33 -38.23
C ALA A 434 6.27 -10.83 -39.18
N ASP A 435 6.02 -9.52 -39.21
CA ASP A 435 5.06 -8.90 -40.13
C ASP A 435 5.70 -8.41 -41.45
N ALA A 436 7.04 -8.49 -41.54
CA ALA A 436 7.85 -8.14 -42.70
C ALA A 436 7.74 -6.65 -43.09
N ASP A 437 7.55 -5.77 -42.11
CA ASP A 437 7.46 -4.32 -42.31
C ASP A 437 8.83 -3.61 -42.26
N GLY A 438 9.90 -4.36 -42.01
CA GLY A 438 11.28 -3.88 -41.94
C GLY A 438 11.67 -3.33 -40.56
N VAL A 439 10.82 -3.46 -39.55
CA VAL A 439 11.04 -2.93 -38.20
C VAL A 439 11.05 -4.07 -37.19
N VAL A 440 12.19 -4.28 -36.53
CA VAL A 440 12.28 -5.25 -35.43
C VAL A 440 11.70 -4.64 -34.16
N ARG A 441 10.79 -5.37 -33.50
CA ARG A 441 10.19 -4.93 -32.24
C ARG A 441 10.39 -5.93 -31.10
N ALA A 442 10.40 -5.38 -29.90
CA ALA A 442 10.27 -6.14 -28.66
C ALA A 442 9.08 -5.61 -27.85
N TYR A 443 8.35 -6.53 -27.22
CA TYR A 443 7.24 -6.24 -26.31
C TYR A 443 7.65 -6.60 -24.89
N PHE A 444 7.09 -5.90 -23.91
CA PHE A 444 7.42 -6.10 -22.50
C PHE A 444 6.18 -6.53 -21.73
N ALA A 445 6.21 -7.72 -21.13
CA ALA A 445 5.05 -8.33 -20.49
C ALA A 445 5.20 -8.42 -18.96
N GLU A 446 4.07 -8.23 -18.28
CA GLU A 446 3.95 -8.25 -16.81
C GLU A 446 3.69 -9.65 -16.23
N TYR A 447 3.78 -10.69 -17.07
CA TYR A 447 3.93 -12.08 -16.64
C TYR A 447 4.57 -12.93 -17.74
N GLY A 448 5.11 -14.08 -17.35
CA GLY A 448 5.59 -15.10 -18.27
C GLY A 448 5.97 -16.41 -17.57
N PRO A 449 6.40 -17.42 -18.34
CA PRO A 449 6.78 -18.72 -17.79
C PRO A 449 7.83 -18.61 -16.68
N GLY A 450 7.61 -19.37 -15.60
CA GLY A 450 8.44 -19.41 -14.42
C GLY A 450 8.10 -18.37 -13.34
N ASP A 451 7.25 -17.37 -13.61
CA ASP A 451 6.83 -16.43 -12.57
C ASP A 451 5.95 -17.11 -11.52
N ILE A 452 6.06 -16.66 -10.28
CA ILE A 452 5.28 -17.21 -9.16
C ILE A 452 3.90 -16.54 -9.17
N VAL A 453 2.85 -17.35 -9.16
CA VAL A 453 1.47 -16.90 -9.02
C VAL A 453 0.95 -17.29 -7.65
N THR A 454 0.43 -16.33 -6.92
CA THR A 454 -0.35 -16.55 -5.70
C THR A 454 -1.83 -16.38 -6.03
N VAL A 455 -2.57 -17.48 -5.92
CA VAL A 455 -4.03 -17.50 -6.03
C VAL A 455 -4.60 -17.38 -4.61
N PRO A 456 -5.21 -16.25 -4.24
CA PRO A 456 -5.65 -16.02 -2.87
C PRO A 456 -6.84 -16.92 -2.54
N SER A 457 -6.97 -17.22 -1.26
CA SER A 457 -8.20 -17.72 -0.65
C SER A 457 -8.92 -16.56 0.03
N SER A 458 -10.16 -16.32 -0.36
CA SER A 458 -10.98 -15.23 0.18
C SER A 458 -12.42 -15.69 0.34
N LEU A 459 -12.94 -15.61 1.56
CA LEU A 459 -14.34 -15.93 1.86
C LEU A 459 -14.98 -14.84 2.69
N ARG A 460 -16.29 -14.70 2.47
CA ARG A 460 -17.13 -13.71 3.14
C ARG A 460 -18.40 -14.37 3.64
N TYR A 461 -18.85 -13.89 4.79
CA TYR A 461 -20.13 -14.23 5.37
C TYR A 461 -20.86 -12.94 5.73
N GLU A 462 -22.15 -12.91 5.42
CA GLU A 462 -23.08 -11.89 5.91
C GLU A 462 -24.39 -12.60 6.21
N LYS A 463 -24.87 -12.44 7.44
CA LYS A 463 -26.11 -13.02 7.92
C LYS A 463 -27.27 -12.34 7.20
N ARG A 464 -28.06 -13.13 6.48
CA ARG A 464 -29.25 -12.68 5.75
C ARG A 464 -30.44 -12.43 6.67
#